data_AF-A0A662UAY2-F1
#
_entry.id   AF-A0A662UAY2-F1
#
_cell.length_a   1.000
_cell.length_b   1.000
_cell.length_c   1.000
_cell.angle_alpha   90.00
_cell.angle_beta   90.00
_cell.angle_gamma   90.00
#
_symmetry.space_group_name_H-M   'P 1'
#
loop_
_entity.id
_entity.type
_entity.pdbx_description
1 polymer ?
#
loop_
_entity_poly.entity_id
_entity_poly.type
_entity_poly.pdbx_seq_one_letter_code
_entity_poly.pdbx_strand_id
1 'polypeptide(L)'
;MSLGDKFLAHFRKSVWVFHLNTGSCNACDIEILDVLTPFFDAERLGVKLVVSPRHADVILLTGPVTYESLPKVVRTIMAVPRPRLILAIGSCAVSGGI
;
A
#
# COMPACT_ATOMS: atom_id res chain seq x y z
N MET A 1 13.83 23.40 1.85
CA MET A 1 13.12 22.12 1.61
C MET A 1 13.80 21.06 2.44
N SER A 2 13.03 20.43 3.33
CA SER A 2 13.49 19.30 4.14
C SER A 2 13.85 18.10 3.25
N LEU A 3 14.64 17.16 3.76
CA LEU A 3 14.96 15.92 3.03
C LEU A 3 13.69 15.13 2.65
N GLY A 4 12.65 15.20 3.49
CA GLY A 4 11.34 14.61 3.23
C GLY A 4 10.63 15.23 2.03
N ASP A 5 10.69 16.55 1.86
CA ASP A 5 10.06 17.24 0.72
C ASP A 5 10.68 16.80 -0.61
N LYS A 6 12.00 16.58 -0.62
CA LYS A 6 12.72 16.08 -1.81
C LYS A 6 12.37 14.62 -2.11
N PHE A 7 12.14 13.81 -1.09
CA PHE A 7 11.69 12.43 -1.27
C PHE A 7 10.27 12.39 -1.86
N LEU A 8 9.33 13.12 -1.27
CA LEU A 8 7.95 13.23 -1.74
C LEU A 8 7.84 13.83 -3.14
N ALA A 9 8.82 14.64 -3.55
CA ALA A 9 8.88 15.18 -4.91
C ALA A 9 8.96 14.10 -6.01
N HIS A 10 9.33 12.86 -5.69
CA HIS A 10 9.34 11.74 -6.63
C HIS A 10 7.93 11.23 -6.99
N PHE A 11 6.91 11.52 -6.17
CA PHE A 11 5.56 10.95 -6.29
C PHE A 11 4.48 11.96 -6.74
N ARG A 12 4.86 13.03 -7.46
CA ARG A 12 4.05 14.26 -7.59
C ARG A 12 2.81 14.19 -8.48
N LYS A 13 2.59 13.16 -9.30
CA LYS A 13 1.49 13.17 -10.29
C LYS A 13 0.73 11.87 -10.48
N SER A 14 1.36 10.74 -10.23
CA SER A 14 0.72 9.43 -10.36
C SER A 14 1.38 8.47 -9.38
N VAL A 15 0.58 7.80 -8.59
CA VAL A 15 1.05 6.88 -7.55
C VAL A 15 0.45 5.52 -7.82
N TRP A 16 1.27 4.54 -8.14
CA TRP A 16 0.80 3.20 -8.39
C TRP A 16 0.88 2.39 -7.10
N VAL A 17 -0.26 1.84 -6.70
CA VAL A 17 -0.43 1.19 -5.41
C VAL A 17 -0.56 -0.31 -5.59
N PHE A 18 0.07 -1.08 -4.71
CA PHE A 18 -0.06 -2.54 -4.66
C PHE A 18 -0.63 -2.95 -3.31
N HIS A 19 -1.76 -3.64 -3.34
CA HIS A 19 -2.40 -4.19 -2.14
C HIS A 19 -1.72 -5.46 -1.67
N LEU A 20 -1.37 -5.50 -0.39
CA LEU A 20 -0.73 -6.64 0.26
C LEU A 20 -1.48 -6.99 1.55
N ASN A 21 -2.34 -8.00 1.45
CA ASN A 21 -2.99 -8.61 2.61
C ASN A 21 -2.02 -9.56 3.32
N THR A 22 -1.83 -9.36 4.63
CA THR A 22 -0.90 -10.17 5.45
C THR A 22 -1.57 -11.01 6.54
N GLY A 23 -2.90 -11.06 6.55
CA GLY A 23 -3.72 -11.69 7.59
C GLY A 23 -5.01 -10.91 7.90
N SER A 24 -5.45 -10.03 6.99
CA SER A 24 -6.61 -9.15 7.18
C SER A 24 -7.93 -9.93 7.24
N CYS A 25 -8.90 -9.41 7.99
CA CYS A 25 -10.28 -9.89 8.03
C CYS A 25 -11.16 -9.37 6.87
N ASN A 26 -10.53 -8.80 5.84
CA ASN A 26 -11.14 -8.18 4.66
C ASN A 26 -11.82 -6.82 4.88
N ALA A 27 -11.95 -6.33 6.11
CA ALA A 27 -12.56 -5.03 6.37
C ALA A 27 -11.82 -3.88 5.65
N CYS A 28 -10.51 -3.72 5.88
CA CYS A 28 -9.72 -2.69 5.20
C CYS A 28 -9.54 -2.97 3.69
N ASP A 29 -9.66 -4.24 3.27
CA ASP A 29 -9.48 -4.62 1.87
C ASP A 29 -10.68 -4.17 1.02
N ILE A 30 -11.90 -4.26 1.58
CA ILE A 30 -13.11 -3.72 0.95
C ILE A 30 -13.01 -2.21 0.81
N GLU A 31 -12.53 -1.50 1.84
CA GLU A 31 -12.35 -0.04 1.78
C GLU A 31 -11.34 0.38 0.70
N ILE A 32 -10.27 -0.39 0.50
CA ILE A 32 -9.31 -0.12 -0.58
C ILE A 32 -9.98 -0.24 -1.96
N LEU A 33 -10.87 -1.23 -2.13
CA LEU A 33 -11.64 -1.37 -3.35
C LEU A 33 -12.69 -0.27 -3.50
N ASP A 34 -13.34 0.13 -2.40
CA ASP A 34 -14.38 1.14 -2.40
C ASP A 34 -13.83 2.51 -2.81
N VAL A 35 -12.63 2.86 -2.36
CA VAL A 35 -11.91 4.08 -2.76
C VAL A 35 -11.67 4.17 -4.28
N LEU A 36 -11.64 3.03 -4.99
CA LEU A 36 -11.50 2.98 -6.45
C LEU A 36 -12.85 3.05 -7.19
N THR A 37 -13.98 2.92 -6.48
CA THR A 37 -15.30 3.00 -7.10
C THR A 37 -15.62 4.43 -7.54
N PRO A 38 -16.59 4.64 -8.45
CA PRO A 38 -16.94 5.98 -8.93
C PRO A 38 -17.40 6.96 -7.85
N PHE A 39 -17.79 6.48 -6.67
CA PHE A 39 -18.22 7.35 -5.57
C PHE A 39 -17.04 8.15 -5.00
N PHE A 40 -15.90 7.50 -4.78
CA PHE A 40 -14.69 8.13 -4.25
C PHE A 40 -13.68 8.50 -5.35
N ASP A 41 -13.62 7.72 -6.43
CA ASP A 41 -12.83 7.94 -7.64
C ASP A 41 -11.39 8.41 -7.37
N ALA A 42 -10.63 7.59 -6.65
CA ALA A 42 -9.21 7.88 -6.40
C ALA A 42 -8.36 7.88 -7.68
N GLU A 43 -8.82 7.23 -8.76
CA GLU A 43 -8.12 7.22 -10.04
C GLU A 43 -7.97 8.63 -10.64
N ARG A 44 -8.94 9.52 -10.41
CA ARG A 44 -8.85 10.96 -10.78
C ARG A 44 -7.65 11.68 -10.16
N LEU A 45 -7.18 11.22 -9.00
CA LEU A 45 -6.00 11.77 -8.31
C LEU A 45 -4.69 11.14 -8.80
N GLY A 46 -4.74 10.26 -9.80
CA GLY A 46 -3.59 9.54 -10.34
C GLY A 46 -3.19 8.30 -9.54
N VAL A 47 -4.08 7.81 -8.66
CA VAL A 47 -3.87 6.55 -7.92
C VAL A 47 -4.31 5.39 -8.80
N LYS A 48 -3.46 4.38 -8.99
CA LYS A 48 -3.81 3.19 -9.77
C LYS A 48 -3.42 1.92 -9.05
N LEU A 49 -4.37 1.01 -8.88
CA LEU A 49 -4.10 -0.32 -8.34
C LEU A 49 -3.38 -1.19 -9.38
N VAL A 50 -2.21 -1.71 -9.03
CA VAL A 50 -1.41 -2.61 -9.88
C VAL A 50 -1.38 -4.03 -9.31
N VAL A 51 -1.25 -5.01 -10.21
CA VAL A 51 -1.25 -6.44 -9.85
C VAL A 51 0.14 -6.95 -9.48
N SER A 52 1.19 -6.26 -9.93
CA SER A 52 2.58 -6.67 -9.67
C SER A 52 3.27 -5.67 -8.75
N PRO A 53 3.94 -6.12 -7.67
CA PRO A 53 4.70 -5.24 -6.79
C PRO A 53 5.87 -4.56 -7.53
N ARG A 54 6.34 -5.13 -8.65
CA ARG A 54 7.43 -4.54 -9.45
C ARG A 54 7.02 -3.25 -10.16
N HIS A 55 5.71 -3.01 -10.32
CA HIS A 55 5.17 -1.78 -10.91
C HIS A 55 4.67 -0.80 -9.85
N ALA A 56 4.79 -1.13 -8.56
CA ALA A 56 4.24 -0.32 -7.49
C ALA A 56 5.23 0.75 -7.03
N ASP A 57 4.69 1.89 -6.63
CA ASP A 57 5.38 2.94 -5.90
C ASP A 57 5.11 2.83 -4.39
N VAL A 58 3.90 2.40 -4.05
CA VAL A 58 3.40 2.31 -2.67
C VAL A 58 2.77 0.95 -2.42
N ILE A 59 3.09 0.36 -1.27
CA ILE A 59 2.45 -0.87 -0.79
C ILE A 59 1.35 -0.48 0.19
N LEU A 60 0.13 -0.92 -0.07
CA LEU A 60 -1.00 -0.84 0.86
C LEU A 60 -1.01 -2.11 1.71
N LEU A 61 -0.47 -2.02 2.92
CA LEU A 61 -0.32 -3.15 3.83
C LEU A 61 -1.56 -3.26 4.72
N THR A 62 -2.27 -4.38 4.66
CA THR A 62 -3.47 -4.63 5.46
C THR A 62 -3.37 -5.88 6.32
N GLY A 63 -4.02 -5.82 7.48
CA GLY A 63 -4.07 -6.92 8.45
C GLY A 63 -2.85 -7.00 9.37
N PRO A 64 -2.91 -7.84 10.41
CA PRO A 64 -1.75 -8.15 11.21
C PRO A 64 -0.76 -8.96 10.35
N VAL A 65 0.53 -8.71 10.47
CA VAL A 65 1.55 -9.53 9.80
C VAL A 65 1.66 -10.86 10.55
N THR A 66 1.05 -11.91 10.01
CA THR A 66 1.13 -13.26 10.58
C THR A 66 2.53 -13.86 10.39
N TYR A 67 2.88 -14.82 11.25
CA TYR A 67 4.17 -15.52 11.17
C TYR A 67 4.40 -16.16 9.79
N GLU A 68 3.36 -16.77 9.22
CA GLU A 68 3.40 -17.41 7.91
C GLU A 68 3.52 -16.41 6.74
N SER A 69 2.96 -15.20 6.89
CA SER A 69 3.01 -14.18 5.85
C SER A 69 4.29 -13.36 5.87
N LEU A 70 4.95 -13.23 7.02
CA LEU A 70 6.19 -12.47 7.21
C LEU A 70 7.25 -12.67 6.10
N PRO A 71 7.68 -13.90 5.76
CA PRO A 71 8.69 -14.09 4.70
C PRO A 71 8.19 -13.65 3.32
N LYS A 72 6.88 -13.74 3.05
CA LYS A 72 6.28 -13.27 1.80
C LYS A 72 6.26 -11.75 1.76
N VAL A 73 5.91 -11.09 2.87
CA VAL A 73 5.90 -9.63 3.00
C VAL A 73 7.28 -9.04 2.72
N VAL A 74 8.33 -9.58 3.35
CA VAL A 74 9.71 -9.13 3.13
C VAL A 74 10.10 -9.27 1.65
N ARG A 75 9.80 -10.41 1.02
CA ARG A 75 10.08 -10.62 -0.41
C ARG A 75 9.34 -9.63 -1.30
N THR A 76 8.07 -9.36 -1.02
CA THR A 76 7.25 -8.40 -1.76
C THR A 76 7.82 -6.99 -1.64
N ILE A 77 8.14 -6.53 -0.43
CA ILE A 77 8.74 -5.20 -0.19
C ILE A 77 10.07 -5.05 -0.93
N MET A 78 10.87 -6.11 -0.97
CA MET A 78 12.16 -6.10 -1.69
C MET A 78 11.99 -6.09 -3.21
N ALA A 79 10.88 -6.65 -3.73
CA ALA A 79 10.59 -6.66 -5.17
C ALA A 79 10.12 -5.30 -5.70
N VAL A 80 9.68 -4.39 -4.83
CA VAL A 80 9.26 -3.03 -5.21
C VAL A 80 10.50 -2.16 -5.52
N PRO A 81 10.55 -1.48 -6.69
CA PRO A 81 11.62 -0.54 -7.04
C PRO A 81 11.79 0.58 -6.02
N ARG A 82 12.96 1.23 -5.96
CA ARG A 82 13.16 2.45 -5.15
C ARG A 82 13.00 3.69 -6.04
N PRO A 83 12.42 4.80 -5.55
CA PRO A 83 11.90 5.02 -4.20
C PRO A 83 10.55 4.32 -3.95
N ARG A 84 10.33 3.79 -2.74
CA ARG A 84 9.09 3.10 -2.35
C ARG A 84 8.56 3.56 -1.00
N LEU A 85 7.25 3.47 -0.83
CA LEU A 85 6.56 3.74 0.43
C LEU A 85 5.73 2.53 0.88
N ILE A 86 5.50 2.44 2.18
CA ILE A 86 4.60 1.46 2.78
C ILE A 86 3.55 2.25 3.55
N LEU A 87 2.29 2.06 3.19
CA LEU A 87 1.15 2.61 3.89
C LEU A 87 0.50 1.48 4.70
N ALA A 88 0.64 1.53 6.02
CA ALA A 88 -0.04 0.60 6.92
C ALA A 88 -1.49 1.06 7.11
N ILE A 89 -2.45 0.20 6.76
CA ILE A 89 -3.88 0.51 6.76
C ILE A 89 -4.59 -0.34 7.82
N GLY A 90 -5.31 0.35 8.70
CA GLY A 90 -6.03 -0.26 9.82
C GLY A 90 -5.17 -0.44 11.07
N SER A 91 -5.83 -0.56 12.22
CA SER A 91 -5.18 -0.78 13.52
C SER A 91 -4.36 -2.06 13.54
N CYS A 92 -4.83 -3.11 12.84
CA CYS A 92 -4.12 -4.38 12.78
C CYS A 92 -2.75 -4.28 12.11
N ALA A 93 -2.63 -3.48 11.04
CA ALA A 93 -1.36 -3.29 10.35
C ALA A 93 -0.38 -2.39 11.13
N VAL A 94 -0.89 -1.46 11.94
CA VAL A 94 -0.08 -0.51 12.72
C VAL A 94 0.39 -1.11 14.04
N SER A 95 -0.50 -1.77 14.79
CA SER A 95 -0.23 -2.21 16.16
C SER A 95 -0.64 -3.65 16.47
N GLY A 96 -0.99 -4.45 15.46
CA GLY A 96 -1.42 -5.85 15.63
C GLY A 96 -2.91 -6.02 15.89
N GLY A 97 -3.65 -4.95 16.21
CA GLY A 97 -5.11 -5.00 16.34
C GLY A 97 -5.57 -5.52 17.71
N ILE A 98 -6.68 -6.26 17.70
CA ILE A 98 -7.29 -6.93 18.87
C ILE A 98 -6.88 -8.40 18.86
#